data_AF-A0A1M6DR85-F1
#
_entry.id   AF-A0A1M6DR85-F1
#
_cell.length_a   1.000
_cell.length_b   1.000
_cell.length_c   1.000
_cell.angle_alpha   90.00
_cell.angle_beta   90.00
_cell.angle_gamma   90.00
#
_symmetry.space_group_name_H-M   'P 1'
#
loop_
_entity.id
_entity.type
_entity.pdbx_description
1 polymer ?
#
loop_
_entity_poly.entity_id
_entity_poly.type
_entity_poly.pdbx_seq_one_letter_code
_entity_poly.pdbx_strand_id
1 'polypeptide(L)' 'MKNPVQAPGALYRMMQQYKEAQLLLAGIQLDVFSHLQEAVTAAAVAGETRYDARNLALFLNSLAAIGLLEKKR' A
#
# COMPACT_ATOMS: atom_id res chain seq x y z
N MET A 1 -8.86 -5.03 32.24
CA MET A 1 -8.93 -4.73 30.79
C MET A 1 -10.24 -4.02 30.52
N LYS A 2 -10.24 -2.85 29.87
CA LYS A 2 -11.49 -2.20 29.43
C LYS A 2 -12.15 -3.12 28.39
N ASN A 3 -13.46 -3.32 28.49
CA ASN A 3 -14.22 -4.15 27.56
C ASN A 3 -14.02 -3.60 26.12
N PRO A 4 -13.63 -4.40 25.11
CA PRO A 4 -13.34 -3.92 23.75
C PRO A 4 -14.48 -3.11 23.12
N VAL A 5 -15.73 -3.36 23.53
CA VAL A 5 -16.92 -2.59 23.14
C VAL A 5 -16.83 -1.11 23.55
N GLN A 6 -16.09 -0.78 24.61
CA GLN A 6 -15.98 0.58 25.16
C GLN A 6 -14.83 1.40 24.55
N ALA A 7 -14.08 0.87 23.59
CA ALA A 7 -12.98 1.57 22.93
C ALA A 7 -13.01 1.40 21.40
N PRO A 8 -13.99 1.99 20.69
CA PRO A 8 -14.13 1.85 19.23
C PRO A 8 -12.84 2.18 18.47
N GLY A 9 -12.08 3.19 18.92
CA GLY A 9 -10.81 3.56 18.29
C GLY A 9 -9.75 2.45 18.32
N ALA A 10 -9.74 1.58 19.33
CA ALA A 10 -8.82 0.44 19.37
C ALA A 10 -9.21 -0.63 18.33
N LEU A 11 -10.51 -0.91 18.16
CA LEU A 11 -11.01 -1.82 17.15
C LEU A 11 -10.75 -1.31 15.73
N TYR A 12 -10.98 -0.01 15.49
CA TYR A 12 -10.66 0.62 14.20
C TYR A 12 -9.17 0.56 13.89
N ARG A 13 -8.29 0.83 14.87
CA ARG A 13 -6.84 0.69 14.69
C ARG A 13 -6.43 -0.73 14.34
N MET A 14 -6.99 -1.73 15.02
CA MET A 14 -6.69 -3.13 14.73
C MET A 14 -7.10 -3.51 13.29
N MET A 15 -8.28 -3.08 12.84
CA MET A 15 -8.70 -3.29 11.44
C MET A 15 -7.80 -2.55 10.45
N GLN A 16 -7.39 -1.33 10.77
CA GLN A 16 -6.52 -0.53 9.91
C GLN A 16 -5.14 -1.18 9.75
N GLN A 17 -4.53 -1.63 10.86
CA GLN A 17 -3.26 -2.35 10.86
C GLN A 17 -3.33 -3.64 10.04
N TYR A 18 -4.44 -4.39 10.12
CA TYR A 18 -4.65 -5.56 9.27
C TYR A 18 -4.68 -5.21 7.78
N LYS A 19 -5.39 -4.13 7.39
CA LYS A 19 -5.44 -3.67 5.99
C LYS A 19 -4.06 -3.22 5.49
N GLU A 20 -3.31 -2.49 6.31
CA GLU A 20 -1.95 -2.06 5.98
C GLU A 20 -1.01 -3.25 5.78
N ALA A 21 -1.10 -4.26 6.64
CA ALA A 21 -0.33 -5.50 6.49
C ALA A 21 -0.70 -6.27 5.21
N GLN A 22 -1.99 -6.34 4.85
CA GLN A 22 -2.42 -6.94 3.58
C GLN A 22 -1.89 -6.16 2.37
N LEU A 23 -1.86 -4.83 2.45
CA LEU A 23 -1.33 -3.99 1.38
C LEU A 23 0.18 -4.21 1.18
N LEU A 24 0.95 -4.27 2.27
CA LEU A 24 2.37 -4.62 2.24
C LEU A 24 2.59 -6.00 1.63
N LEU A 25 1.84 -7.00 2.08
CA LEU A 25 1.93 -8.37 1.57
C LEU A 25 1.66 -8.43 0.06
N ALA A 26 0.62 -7.73 -0.41
CA ALA A 26 0.32 -7.63 -1.83
C ALA A 26 1.47 -6.99 -2.61
N GLY A 27 2.13 -5.97 -2.05
CA GLY A 27 3.26 -5.31 -2.69
C GLY A 27 4.46 -6.24 -2.87
N ILE A 28 4.71 -7.10 -1.88
CA ILE A 28 5.74 -8.14 -1.94
C ILE A 28 5.37 -9.20 -2.99
N GLN A 29 4.11 -9.67 -2.99
CA GLN A 29 3.65 -10.70 -3.94
C GLN A 29 3.65 -10.23 -5.40
N LEU A 30 3.40 -8.94 -5.62
CA LEU A 30 3.47 -8.30 -6.93
C LEU A 30 4.89 -7.86 -7.31
N ASP A 31 5.88 -8.11 -6.45
CA ASP A 31 7.27 -7.68 -6.64
C ASP A 31 7.40 -6.17 -6.96
N VAL A 32 6.45 -5.35 -6.49
CA VAL A 32 6.34 -3.95 -6.95
C VAL A 32 7.56 -3.13 -6.53
N PHE A 33 8.14 -3.45 -5.37
CA PHE A 33 9.27 -2.72 -4.79
C PHE A 33 10.55 -2.90 -5.60
N SER A 34 10.72 -4.04 -6.28
CA SER A 34 11.86 -4.28 -7.17
C SER A 34 11.87 -3.36 -8.38
N HIS A 35 10.70 -2.88 -8.80
CA HIS A 35 10.55 -1.91 -9.89
C HIS A 35 10.68 -0.45 -9.44
N LEU A 36 10.83 -0.19 -8.13
CA LEU A 36 10.87 1.16 -7.55
C LEU A 36 12.26 1.54 -7.00
N GLN A 37 13.32 0.85 -7.41
CA GLN A 37 14.68 1.15 -6.94
C GLN A 37 15.16 2.55 -7.35
N GLU A 38 14.64 3.07 -8.46
CA GLU A 38 14.82 4.44 -8.89
C GLU A 38 13.50 5.22 -8.80
N ALA A 39 13.59 6.55 -8.86
CA ALA A 39 12.41 7.39 -8.92
C ALA A 39 11.70 7.20 -10.26
N VAL A 40 10.62 6.40 -10.26
CA VAL A 40 9.87 6.04 -11.45
C VAL A 40 8.38 6.37 -11.32
N THR A 41 7.70 6.46 -12.47
CA THR A 41 6.26 6.68 -12.51
C THR A 41 5.49 5.36 -12.55
N ALA A 42 4.25 5.37 -12.08
CA ALA A 42 3.37 4.21 -12.19
C ALA A 42 3.19 3.74 -13.65
N ALA A 43 3.20 4.66 -14.62
CA ALA A 43 3.11 4.33 -16.04
C ALA A 43 4.37 3.60 -16.55
N ALA A 44 5.56 3.99 -16.07
CA ALA A 44 6.80 3.30 -16.41
C ALA A 44 6.78 1.86 -15.88
N VAL A 45 6.44 1.67 -14.60
CA VAL A 45 6.33 0.33 -14.00
C VAL A 45 5.25 -0.52 -14.69
N ALA A 46 4.12 0.08 -15.07
CA ALA A 46 3.08 -0.63 -15.83
C ALA A 46 3.52 -1.04 -17.24
N GLY A 47 4.48 -0.33 -17.85
CA GLY A 47 5.05 -0.68 -19.15
C GLY A 47 6.07 -1.82 -19.09
N GLU A 48 6.79 -1.94 -17.97
CA GLU A 48 7.73 -3.03 -17.71
C GLU A 48 7.04 -4.30 -17.18
N THR A 49 5.91 -4.11 -16.52
CA THR A 49 5.07 -5.19 -16.00
C THR A 49 3.87 -5.44 -16.93
N ARG A 50 3.05 -6.44 -16.62
CA ARG A 50 1.74 -6.62 -17.28
C ARG A 50 0.60 -6.04 -16.43
N TYR A 51 0.93 -5.11 -15.52
CA TYR A 51 -0.06 -4.54 -14.62
C TYR A 51 -0.91 -3.48 -15.32
N ASP A 52 -2.18 -3.44 -14.95
CA ASP A 52 -3.04 -2.33 -15.37
C ASP A 52 -2.55 -1.02 -14.73
N ALA A 53 -2.30 -0.02 -15.57
CA ALA A 53 -1.69 1.24 -15.14
C ALA A 53 -2.54 2.00 -14.11
N ARG A 54 -3.86 1.95 -14.24
CA ARG A 54 -4.78 2.65 -13.31
C ARG A 54 -4.76 1.96 -11.95
N ASN A 55 -4.86 0.63 -11.93
CA ASN A 55 -4.84 -0.15 -10.70
C ASN A 55 -3.49 -0.03 -10.00
N LEU A 56 -2.39 -0.08 -10.75
CA LEU A 56 -1.05 0.12 -10.20
C LEU A 56 -0.90 1.51 -9.58
N ALA A 57 -1.39 2.56 -10.24
CA ALA A 57 -1.36 3.91 -9.67
C ALA A 57 -2.15 4.01 -8.35
N LEU A 58 -3.36 3.41 -8.28
CA LEU A 58 -4.14 3.36 -7.04
C LEU A 58 -3.40 2.59 -5.94
N PHE A 59 -2.77 1.49 -6.28
CA PHE A 59 -2.02 0.66 -5.36
C PHE A 59 -0.80 1.39 -4.79
N LEU A 60 0.02 2.01 -5.65
CA LEU A 60 1.18 2.82 -5.24
C LEU A 60 0.77 4.04 -4.41
N ASN A 61 -0.34 4.71 -4.75
CA ASN A 61 -0.88 5.80 -3.91
C ASN A 61 -1.31 5.29 -2.54
N SER A 62 -1.85 4.07 -2.45
CA SER A 62 -2.26 3.47 -1.18
C SER A 62 -1.04 3.14 -0.32
N LEU A 63 0.03 2.59 -0.91
CA LEU A 63 1.31 2.36 -0.24
C LEU A 63 1.94 3.67 0.25
N ALA A 64 1.85 4.74 -0.55
CA ALA A 64 2.32 6.06 -0.14
C ALA A 64 1.48 6.66 1.01
N ALA A 65 0.16 6.47 0.98
CA ALA A 65 -0.73 6.96 2.03
C ALA A 65 -0.46 6.32 3.40
N ILE A 66 0.04 5.08 3.42
CA ILE A 66 0.41 4.36 4.65
C ILE A 66 1.91 4.50 4.99
N GLY A 67 2.64 5.35 4.28
CA GLY A 67 4.03 5.68 4.58
C GLY A 67 5.07 4.65 4.12
N LEU A 68 4.70 3.69 3.28
CA LEU A 68 5.64 2.72 2.72
C LEU A 68 6.35 3.23 1.46
N LEU A 69 5.81 4.24 0.80
CA LEU A 69 6.41 4.90 -0.36
C LEU A 69 6.33 6.42 -0.21
N GLU A 70 7.28 7.12 -0.82
CA GLU A 70 7.21 8.57 -0.96
C GLU A 70 6.81 8.94 -2.39
N LYS A 71 5.79 9.79 -2.51
CA LYS A 71 5.39 10.36 -3.80
C LYS A 71 6.04 11.71 -3.99
N LYS A 72 7.05 11.77 -4.86
CA LYS A 72 7.61 13.05 -5.32
C LYS A 72 6.62 13.72 -6.28
N ARG A 73 6.39 15.02 -6.07
CA ARG A 73 5.54 15.86 -6.92
C ARG A 73 6.32 16.38 -8.11
#